data_AF-A0A3D3UPT9-F1
#
_entry.id   AF-A0A3D3UPT9-F1
#
_cell.length_a   1.000
_cell.length_b   1.000
_cell.length_c   1.000
_cell.angle_alpha   90.00
_cell.angle_beta   90.00
_cell.angle_gamma   90.00
#
_symmetry.space_group_name_H-M   'P 1'
#
loop_
_entity.id
_entity.type
_entity.pdbx_description
1 polymer ?
#
loop_
_entity_poly.entity_id
_entity_poly.type
_entity_poly.pdbx_seq_one_letter_code
_entity_poly.pdbx_strand_id
1 'polypeptide(L)'
;EEIGDFIIRKSDGYPTYNFACVVDDRLMKVTHIIRGQEHLNNTPGQQTLWQALFPDAPLPKYAHMSVTVSDTGGKLSKRERPKA
;
A
#
# COMPACT_ATOMS: atom_id res chain seq x y z
N GLU A 1 -13.02 16.13 0.27
CA GLU A 1 -13.14 16.20 1.75
C GLU A 1 -12.87 14.88 2.48
N GLU A 2 -12.86 13.70 1.83
CA GLU A 2 -12.69 12.42 2.55
C GLU A 2 -11.25 12.03 2.93
N ILE A 3 -10.21 12.61 2.31
CA ILE A 3 -8.80 12.33 2.65
C ILE A 3 -8.20 13.59 3.24
N GLY A 4 -8.00 13.58 4.56
CA GLY A 4 -7.34 14.66 5.29
C GLY A 4 -5.81 14.52 5.26
N ASP A 5 -5.14 15.50 5.85
CA ASP A 5 -3.69 15.48 6.02
C ASP A 5 -3.25 14.29 6.88
N PHE A 6 -2.16 13.63 6.46
CA PHE A 6 -1.61 12.48 7.16
C PHE A 6 -0.11 12.64 7.41
N ILE A 7 0.35 11.99 8.48
CA ILE A 7 1.76 12.03 8.89
C ILE A 7 2.62 11.25 7.89
N ILE A 8 3.66 11.89 7.36
CA ILE A 8 4.66 11.25 6.48
C ILE A 8 5.97 10.90 7.20
N ARG A 9 6.26 11.56 8.33
CA ARG A 9 7.44 11.33 9.16
C ARG A 9 7.06 11.41 10.63
N LYS A 10 7.43 10.39 11.40
CA LYS A 10 7.20 10.31 12.85
C LYS A 10 8.17 11.23 13.59
N SER A 11 7.86 11.51 14.86
CA SER A 11 8.71 12.33 15.74
C SER A 11 10.09 11.69 16.02
N ASP A 12 10.20 10.37 15.94
CA ASP A 12 11.47 9.63 16.01
C ASP A 12 12.34 9.74 14.74
N GLY A 13 11.86 10.49 13.75
CA GLY A 13 12.56 10.75 12.50
C GLY A 13 12.32 9.72 11.40
N TYR A 14 11.69 8.58 11.70
CA TYR A 14 11.41 7.54 10.70
C TYR A 14 10.21 7.88 9.82
N PRO A 15 10.23 7.49 8.53
CA PRO A 15 9.10 7.67 7.64
C PRO A 15 7.92 6.79 8.06
N THR A 16 6.70 7.20 7.70
CA THR A 16 5.53 6.30 7.78
C THR A 16 5.54 5.34 6.59
N TYR A 17 4.77 4.24 6.71
CA TYR A 17 4.64 3.25 5.64
C TYR A 17 4.27 3.88 4.29
N ASN A 18 3.26 4.76 4.26
CA ASN A 18 2.81 5.38 3.01
C ASN A 18 3.89 6.25 2.36
N PHE A 19 4.69 6.95 3.17
CA PHE A 19 5.78 7.78 2.64
C PHE A 19 6.93 6.93 2.13
N ALA A 20 7.38 5.96 2.93
CA ALA A 20 8.48 5.06 2.56
C ALA A 20 8.17 4.30 1.26
N CYS A 21 6.99 3.67 1.16
CA CYS A 21 6.62 2.90 -0.04
C CYS A 21 6.64 3.76 -1.32
N VAL A 22 6.07 4.97 -1.30
CA VAL A 22 6.03 5.84 -2.48
C VAL A 22 7.43 6.24 -2.93
N VAL A 23 8.29 6.63 -1.98
CA VAL A 23 9.67 7.01 -2.28
C VAL A 23 10.45 5.81 -2.83
N ASP A 24 10.37 4.66 -2.16
CA ASP A 24 11.09 3.46 -2.56
C ASP A 24 10.61 2.94 -3.92
N ASP A 25 9.30 2.84 -4.14
CA ASP A 25 8.72 2.39 -5.42
C ASP A 25 9.18 3.29 -6.59
N ARG A 26 9.25 4.61 -6.37
CA ARG A 26 9.74 5.55 -7.38
C ARG A 26 11.23 5.37 -7.67
N LEU A 27 12.05 5.28 -6.63
CA LEU A 27 13.51 5.15 -6.75
C LEU A 27 13.91 3.79 -7.35
N MET A 28 13.16 2.74 -7.02
CA MET A 28 13.32 1.39 -7.55
C MET A 28 12.66 1.20 -8.93
N LYS A 29 12.00 2.23 -9.48
CA LYS A 29 11.35 2.22 -10.80
C LYS A 29 10.25 1.16 -10.92
N VAL A 30 9.50 0.94 -9.85
CA VAL A 30 8.34 0.04 -9.84
C VAL A 30 7.27 0.60 -10.78
N THR A 31 6.78 -0.26 -11.68
CA THR A 31 5.75 0.12 -12.68
C THR A 31 4.37 -0.46 -12.35
N HIS A 32 4.34 -1.57 -11.61
CA HIS A 32 3.13 -2.28 -11.21
C HIS A 32 3.24 -2.66 -9.73
N ILE A 33 2.29 -2.18 -8.93
CA ILE A 33 2.18 -2.49 -7.50
C ILE A 33 1.05 -3.51 -7.35
N ILE A 34 1.44 -4.76 -7.09
CA ILE A 34 0.53 -5.89 -6.91
C ILE A 34 0.60 -6.32 -5.45
N ARG A 35 -0.47 -6.12 -4.69
CA ARG A 35 -0.50 -6.33 -3.23
C ARG A 35 -1.88 -6.73 -2.73
N GLY A 36 -2.01 -7.14 -1.47
CA GLY A 36 -3.30 -7.52 -0.89
C GLY A 36 -4.27 -6.34 -0.75
N GLN A 37 -5.57 -6.63 -0.80
CA GLN A 37 -6.66 -5.63 -0.70
C GLN A 37 -6.67 -4.83 0.61
N GLU A 38 -6.01 -5.29 1.66
CA GLU A 38 -5.82 -4.53 2.90
C GLU A 38 -5.11 -3.19 2.69
N HIS A 39 -4.38 -3.05 1.58
CA HIS A 39 -3.71 -1.80 1.20
C HIS A 39 -4.52 -0.92 0.25
N LEU A 40 -5.75 -1.30 -0.11
CA LEU A 40 -6.57 -0.54 -1.06
C LEU A 40 -6.76 0.91 -0.61
N ASN A 41 -7.11 1.12 0.67
CA ASN A 41 -7.35 2.43 1.27
C ASN A 41 -6.09 3.31 1.37
N ASN A 42 -4.89 2.73 1.28
CA ASN A 42 -3.65 3.50 1.25
C ASN A 42 -3.40 4.13 -0.12
N THR A 43 -3.98 3.56 -1.18
CA THR A 43 -3.66 3.91 -2.57
C THR A 43 -3.93 5.37 -2.90
N PRO A 44 -5.08 5.97 -2.52
CA PRO A 44 -5.34 7.38 -2.80
C PRO A 44 -4.29 8.32 -2.19
N GLY A 45 -3.95 8.14 -0.91
CA GLY A 45 -2.92 8.95 -0.23
C GLY A 45 -1.53 8.75 -0.82
N GLN A 46 -1.19 7.52 -1.22
CA GLN A 46 0.07 7.22 -1.90
C GLN A 46 0.16 7.85 -3.30
N GLN A 47 -0.94 7.87 -4.06
CA GLN A 47 -1.01 8.55 -5.36
C GLN A 47 -0.87 10.07 -5.21
N THR A 48 -1.54 10.69 -4.23
CA THR A 48 -1.38 12.12 -3.93
C THR A 48 0.07 12.45 -3.59
N LEU A 49 0.70 11.63 -2.73
CA LEU A 49 2.12 11.82 -2.39
C LEU A 49 3.04 11.65 -3.60
N TRP A 50 2.78 10.65 -4.45
CA TRP A 50 3.55 10.42 -5.68
C TRP A 50 3.48 11.64 -6.61
N GLN A 51 2.28 12.18 -6.84
CA GLN A 51 2.07 13.35 -7.68
C GLN A 51 2.75 14.60 -7.10
N ALA A 52 2.75 14.76 -5.78
CA ALA A 52 3.39 15.90 -5.11
C ALA A 52 4.92 15.84 -5.17
N LEU A 53 5.51 14.65 -4.97
CA LEU A 53 6.97 14.47 -4.95
C LEU A 53 7.59 14.30 -6.34
N PHE A 54 6.84 13.71 -7.27
CA PHE A 54 7.33 13.28 -8.58
C PHE A 54 6.34 13.67 -9.70
N PRO A 55 6.05 14.98 -9.89
CA PRO A 55 5.00 15.44 -10.79
C PRO A 55 5.17 14.98 -12.25
N ASP A 56 6.41 14.81 -12.71
CA ASP A 56 6.72 14.37 -14.08
C ASP A 56 6.82 12.84 -14.24
N ALA A 57 6.70 12.09 -13.14
CA ALA A 57 6.82 10.64 -13.18
C ALA A 57 5.46 9.97 -13.42
N PRO A 58 5.38 8.95 -14.30
CA PRO A 58 4.14 8.21 -14.49
C PRO A 58 3.74 7.51 -13.19
N LEU A 59 2.44 7.51 -12.89
CA LEU A 59 1.89 6.72 -11.79
C LEU A 59 2.04 5.22 -12.09
N PRO A 60 2.43 4.39 -11.10
CA PRO A 60 2.42 2.96 -11.25
C PRO A 60 0.98 2.44 -11.38
N LYS A 61 0.81 1.29 -12.03
CA LYS A 61 -0.48 0.59 -12.07
C LYS A 61 -0.66 -0.19 -10.78
N TYR A 62 -1.87 -0.16 -10.20
CA TYR A 62 -2.18 -0.88 -8.96
C TYR A 62 -3.08 -2.07 -9.25
N ALA A 63 -2.78 -3.22 -8.64
CA ALA A 63 -3.66 -4.38 -8.60
C ALA A 63 -3.76 -4.89 -7.16
N HIS A 64 -4.98 -5.04 -6.66
CA HIS A 64 -5.25 -5.48 -5.30
C HIS A 64 -5.83 -6.88 -5.29
N MET A 65 -5.11 -7.83 -4.69
CA MET A 65 -5.52 -9.22 -4.58
C MET A 65 -6.52 -9.39 -3.44
N SER A 66 -7.59 -10.16 -3.68
CA SER A 66 -8.56 -10.50 -2.64
C SER A 66 -7.91 -11.30 -1.52
N VAL A 67 -8.51 -11.22 -0.33
CA VAL A 67 -8.06 -12.02 0.81
C VAL A 67 -8.30 -13.51 0.53
N THR A 68 -7.29 -14.34 0.78
CA THR A 68 -7.45 -15.79 0.81
C THR A 68 -8.39 -16.18 1.95
N VAL A 69 -9.41 -16.95 1.62
CA VAL A 69 -10.45 -17.38 2.54
C VAL A 69 -10.12 -18.79 3.03
N SER A 70 -10.32 -19.06 4.32
CA SER A 70 -10.20 -20.41 4.89
C SER A 70 -11.46 -21.24 4.62
N ASP A 71 -11.39 -22.55 4.87
CA ASP A 71 -12.53 -23.47 4.69
C ASP A 71 -13.76 -23.08 5.53
N THR A 72 -13.58 -22.25 6.56
CA THR A 72 -14.65 -21.74 7.42
C THR A 72 -15.29 -20.44 6.90
N GLY A 73 -14.81 -19.91 5.77
CA GLY A 73 -15.32 -18.68 5.15
C GLY A 73 -14.68 -17.39 5.71
N GLY A 74 -13.78 -17.48 6.67
CA GLY A 74 -13.05 -16.35 7.24
C GLY A 74 -11.75 -16.02 6.50
N LYS A 75 -11.12 -14.88 6.83
CA LYS A 75 -9.76 -14.57 6.37
C LYS A 75 -8.79 -15.62 6.89
N LEU A 76 -8.04 -16.27 5.99
CA LEU A 76 -7.04 -17.25 6.39
C LEU A 76 -5.98 -16.59 7.30
N SER A 77 -5.80 -17.18 8.47
CA SER A 77 -4.84 -16.72 9.47
C SER A 77 -3.70 -17.72 9.64
N LYS A 78 -2.53 -17.26 10.10
CA LYS A 78 -1.38 -18.13 10.42
C LYS A 78 -1.70 -19.22 11.47
N ARG A 79 -2.79 -19.08 12.23
CA ARG A 79 -3.22 -20.03 13.26
C ARG A 79 -3.98 -21.22 12.67
N GLU A 80 -4.64 -21.00 11.53
CA GLU A 80 -5.33 -22.05 10.80
C GLU A 80 -4.29 -22.80 9.96
N ARG A 81 -4.00 -24.05 10.35
CA ARG A 81 -3.17 -24.92 9.51
C ARG A 81 -4.03 -25.33 8.30
N PRO A 82 -3.61 -25.06 7.06
CA PRO A 82 -4.30 -25.62 5.91
C PRO A 82 -4.24 -27.15 6.03
N LYS A 83 -5.40 -27.81 5.93
CA LYS A 83 -5.42 -29.27 5.76
C LYS A 83 -4.85 -29.54 4.37
N ALA A 84 -3.66 -30.14 4.34
CA ALA A 84 -3.06 -30.66 3.10
C ALA A 84 -3.85 -31.88 2.62
#